data_AF-A0A9P6XIT8-F1
#
_entry.id   AF-A0A9P6XIT8-F1
#
_cell.length_a   1.000
_cell.length_b   1.000
_cell.length_c   1.000
_cell.angle_alpha   90.00
_cell.angle_beta   90.00
_cell.angle_gamma   90.00
#
_symmetry.space_group_name_H-M   'P 1'
#
loop_
_entity.id
_entity.type
_entity.pdbx_description
1 polymer ?
#
loop_
_entity_poly.entity_id
_entity_poly.type
_entity_poly.pdbx_seq_one_letter_code
_entity_poly.pdbx_strand_id
1 'polypeptide(L)'
;MSDMRNVNNWHWVNKDCRPWAKKYFNEHIVGLSTFKENVNIKITSLDECTGDVDLNQRKGKLFAIYDLTLKLSWEANDNKDRVFGNISIPEVAYDTEDYVFNCTVNQSTHFGEKAKSIIRSQLVPLLKEIFSRFNYDLINSCSSDLYANQNNKMPELQKKQEKQRFQPIESSGSNSITTTITINHSFEVKGARARYIYESLLDPKRASIWTRSHNLKVSKKIGSSFEFFDSNVQGVLLGLTPNKSIRQTWRLRSWPKEHYSTVTIDLLETKEGVTVSVNQVGVPAGQEDAIKRNWMGYYWKPIQNCYTHLQSMPLEEDTPSLLQCQKYKHKLLYNYDYGIVPGSATIFVRDEVQKTVKMDLTLLENIMVIIEITNEGYKVLSCSPLSNTVQMSSLQLVQQHMETLFDSMENLLIKISPLFKDKFQKMLDDNLNGIHKAADLLLLEDFDQWIH
;
A
#
# COMPACT_ATOMS: atom_id res chain seq x y z
N MET A 1 -20.18 -41.92 26.03
CA MET A 1 -21.01 -40.82 26.58
C MET A 1 -21.73 -40.19 25.42
N SER A 2 -23.04 -40.36 25.40
CA SER A 2 -23.97 -39.94 24.35
C SER A 2 -23.98 -38.42 24.18
N ASP A 3 -23.91 -38.04 22.91
CA ASP A 3 -24.02 -36.73 22.30
C ASP A 3 -25.18 -35.91 22.93
N MET A 4 -24.86 -34.97 23.83
CA MET A 4 -25.81 -34.02 24.42
C MET A 4 -26.17 -32.95 23.38
N ARG A 5 -26.90 -33.33 22.34
CA ARG A 5 -27.51 -32.38 21.41
C ARG A 5 -28.57 -31.58 22.15
N ASN A 6 -28.70 -30.29 21.85
CA ASN A 6 -29.71 -29.39 22.44
C ASN A 6 -31.12 -29.77 21.93
N VAL A 7 -31.64 -30.91 22.40
CA VAL A 7 -32.96 -31.42 22.00
C VAL A 7 -34.01 -30.41 22.48
N ASN A 8 -34.87 -29.98 21.57
CA ASN A 8 -35.95 -29.00 21.75
C ASN A 8 -35.57 -27.50 21.93
N ASN A 9 -34.30 -27.10 21.77
CA ASN A 9 -33.83 -25.71 22.01
C ASN A 9 -34.10 -25.21 23.44
N TRP A 10 -33.89 -26.08 24.42
CA TRP A 10 -34.05 -25.77 25.85
C TRP A 10 -32.78 -25.20 26.49
N HIS A 11 -31.61 -25.36 25.84
CA HIS A 11 -30.34 -24.76 26.27
C HIS A 11 -30.12 -23.41 25.57
N TRP A 12 -29.58 -22.44 26.31
CA TRP A 12 -29.26 -21.10 25.79
C TRP A 12 -28.22 -21.19 24.66
N VAL A 13 -28.50 -20.47 23.57
CA VAL A 13 -27.56 -20.24 22.47
C VAL A 13 -27.47 -18.73 22.28
N ASN A 14 -26.25 -18.19 22.38
CA ASN A 14 -25.93 -16.79 22.16
C ASN A 14 -25.02 -16.69 20.91
N LYS A 15 -25.35 -15.78 20.00
CA LYS A 15 -24.52 -15.41 18.84
C LYS A 15 -24.15 -13.93 18.90
N ASP A 16 -22.85 -13.66 18.96
CA ASP A 16 -22.30 -12.32 18.80
C ASP A 16 -22.58 -11.78 17.39
N CYS A 17 -23.34 -10.68 17.35
CA CYS A 17 -23.75 -10.00 16.14
C CYS A 17 -23.12 -8.60 16.00
N ARG A 18 -22.11 -8.25 16.82
CA ARG A 18 -21.42 -6.94 16.74
C ARG A 18 -20.83 -6.64 15.36
N PRO A 19 -20.18 -7.59 14.65
CA PRO A 19 -19.70 -7.33 13.29
C PRO A 19 -20.83 -7.03 12.30
N TRP A 20 -21.99 -7.70 12.47
CA TRP A 20 -23.17 -7.46 11.64
C TRP A 20 -23.78 -6.09 11.94
N ALA A 21 -23.95 -5.72 13.21
CA ALA A 21 -24.49 -4.43 13.61
C ALA A 21 -23.63 -3.27 13.09
N LYS A 22 -22.31 -3.38 13.19
CA LYS A 22 -21.37 -2.38 12.66
C LYS A 22 -21.48 -2.22 11.13
N LYS A 23 -21.64 -3.34 10.41
CA LYS A 23 -21.88 -3.32 8.96
C LYS A 23 -23.23 -2.69 8.63
N TYR A 24 -24.30 -3.12 9.31
CA TYR A 24 -25.67 -2.64 9.11
C TYR A 24 -25.76 -1.11 9.29
N PHE A 25 -25.28 -0.59 10.42
CA PHE A 25 -25.32 0.86 10.66
C PHE A 25 -24.43 1.61 9.66
N ASN A 26 -23.28 1.07 9.27
CA ASN A 26 -22.43 1.72 8.27
C ASN A 26 -23.12 1.80 6.89
N GLU A 27 -23.85 0.77 6.48
CA GLU A 27 -24.58 0.73 5.19
C GLU A 27 -25.83 1.63 5.20
N HIS A 28 -26.56 1.70 6.31
CA HIS A 28 -27.85 2.41 6.38
C HIS A 28 -27.73 3.87 6.82
N ILE A 29 -26.67 4.23 7.56
CA ILE A 29 -26.48 5.59 8.10
C ILE A 29 -25.48 6.42 7.28
N VAL A 30 -24.37 5.84 6.80
CA VAL A 30 -23.35 6.61 6.08
C VAL A 30 -23.85 6.96 4.68
N GLY A 31 -23.82 8.25 4.36
CA GLY A 31 -24.37 8.79 3.13
C GLY A 31 -25.79 9.33 3.24
N LEU A 32 -26.49 9.15 4.38
CA LEU A 32 -27.75 9.88 4.64
C LEU A 32 -27.52 11.37 4.52
N SER A 33 -28.39 12.05 3.76
CA SER A 33 -28.28 13.48 3.53
C SER A 33 -29.64 14.16 3.58
N THR A 34 -29.63 15.45 3.92
CA THR A 34 -30.80 16.33 3.93
C THR A 34 -30.42 17.67 3.35
N PHE A 35 -31.34 18.29 2.62
CA PHE A 35 -31.18 19.63 2.07
C PHE A 35 -32.34 20.51 2.53
N LYS A 36 -32.04 21.57 3.29
CA LYS A 36 -33.06 22.50 3.82
C LYS A 36 -32.47 23.91 3.94
N GLU A 37 -33.22 24.92 3.53
CA GLU A 37 -32.83 26.34 3.62
C GLU A 37 -31.44 26.64 3.01
N ASN A 38 -31.16 26.06 1.84
CA ASN A 38 -29.86 26.11 1.13
C ASN A 38 -28.66 25.51 1.89
N VAL A 39 -28.91 24.69 2.91
CA VAL A 39 -27.88 23.94 3.62
C VAL A 39 -28.00 22.46 3.26
N ASN A 40 -26.94 21.90 2.68
CA ASN A 40 -26.80 20.47 2.43
C ASN A 40 -26.02 19.84 3.60
N ILE A 41 -26.62 18.85 4.24
CA ILE A 41 -26.02 18.13 5.37
C ILE A 41 -25.96 16.65 5.02
N LYS A 42 -24.81 16.02 5.24
CA LYS A 42 -24.67 14.57 5.05
C LYS A 42 -23.86 13.92 6.17
N ILE A 43 -24.18 12.66 6.47
CA ILE A 43 -23.38 11.81 7.35
C ILE A 43 -22.24 11.22 6.53
N THR A 44 -21.00 11.49 6.94
CA THR A 44 -19.79 11.14 6.20
C THR A 44 -19.17 9.83 6.65
N SER A 45 -19.33 9.47 7.93
CA SER A 45 -18.79 8.24 8.49
C SER A 45 -19.48 7.82 9.79
N LEU A 46 -19.48 6.51 10.04
CA LEU A 46 -19.70 5.90 11.34
C LEU A 46 -18.33 5.72 12.00
N ASP A 47 -17.99 6.63 12.91
CA ASP A 47 -16.69 6.71 13.57
C ASP A 47 -16.59 5.70 14.72
N GLU A 48 -17.70 5.51 15.45
CA GLU A 48 -17.80 4.59 16.57
C GLU A 48 -19.10 3.79 16.50
N CYS A 49 -19.00 2.49 16.73
CA CYS A 49 -20.11 1.57 16.93
C CYS A 49 -19.58 0.51 17.90
N THR A 50 -19.76 0.78 19.18
CA THR A 50 -19.20 0.03 20.32
C THR A 50 -20.33 -0.38 21.25
N GLY A 51 -20.12 -1.44 22.04
CA GLY A 51 -21.17 -2.06 22.86
C GLY A 51 -21.44 -3.51 22.44
N ASP A 52 -22.55 -4.06 22.93
CA ASP A 52 -22.86 -5.48 22.81
C ASP A 52 -24.12 -5.72 21.98
N VAL A 53 -24.10 -6.76 21.15
CA VAL A 53 -25.22 -7.14 20.28
C VAL A 53 -25.25 -8.66 20.20
N ASP A 54 -26.21 -9.25 20.91
CA ASP A 54 -26.36 -10.69 21.02
C ASP A 54 -27.74 -11.13 20.54
N LEU A 55 -27.75 -12.11 19.63
CA LEU A 55 -28.97 -12.81 19.26
C LEU A 55 -29.11 -14.07 20.12
N ASN A 56 -30.20 -14.16 20.86
CA ASN A 56 -30.46 -15.21 21.82
C ASN A 56 -31.65 -16.09 21.41
N GLN A 57 -31.56 -17.39 21.67
CA GLN A 57 -32.67 -18.33 21.46
C GLN A 57 -33.10 -18.99 22.76
N ARG A 58 -34.39 -18.90 23.10
CA ARG A 58 -34.98 -19.59 24.26
C ARG A 58 -36.40 -20.05 23.96
N LYS A 59 -36.72 -21.31 24.27
CA LYS A 59 -38.06 -21.91 24.06
C LYS A 59 -38.59 -21.71 22.61
N GLY A 60 -37.69 -21.81 21.62
CA GLY A 60 -38.02 -21.64 20.20
C GLY A 60 -38.23 -20.19 19.74
N LYS A 61 -38.14 -19.19 20.63
CA LYS A 61 -38.21 -17.76 20.28
C LYS A 61 -36.82 -17.17 20.17
N LEU A 62 -36.57 -16.42 19.09
CA LEU A 62 -35.39 -15.58 18.92
C LEU A 62 -35.69 -14.18 19.44
N PHE A 63 -34.74 -13.61 20.17
CA PHE A 63 -34.79 -12.23 20.62
C PHE A 63 -33.38 -11.65 20.66
N ALA A 64 -33.25 -10.39 20.26
CA ALA A 64 -31.99 -9.68 20.32
C ALA A 64 -31.90 -8.89 21.63
N ILE A 65 -30.74 -8.93 22.27
CA ILE A 65 -30.35 -7.99 23.32
C ILE A 65 -29.19 -7.21 22.76
N TYR A 66 -29.30 -5.88 22.75
CA TYR A 66 -28.24 -5.01 22.31
C TYR A 66 -28.22 -3.74 23.15
N ASP A 67 -27.03 -3.18 23.27
CA ASP A 67 -26.75 -1.88 23.87
C ASP A 67 -25.52 -1.32 23.15
N LEU A 68 -25.73 -0.25 22.38
CA LEU A 68 -24.73 0.32 21.48
C LEU A 68 -24.54 1.82 21.69
N THR A 69 -23.28 2.23 21.68
CA THR A 69 -22.86 3.62 21.55
C THR A 69 -22.43 3.88 20.10
N LEU A 70 -23.01 4.91 19.48
CA LEU A 70 -22.71 5.32 18.12
C LEU A 70 -22.13 6.72 18.08
N LYS A 71 -21.11 6.93 17.24
CA LYS A 71 -20.58 8.26 16.91
C LYS A 71 -20.48 8.41 15.41
N LEU A 72 -21.10 9.46 14.90
CA LEU A 72 -21.21 9.76 13.48
C LEU A 72 -20.49 11.09 13.20
N SER A 73 -19.76 11.18 12.09
CA SER A 73 -19.31 12.46 11.56
C SER A 73 -20.27 12.94 10.49
N TRP A 74 -20.58 14.22 10.51
CA TRP A 74 -21.40 14.88 9.50
C TRP A 74 -20.73 16.14 9.00
N GLU A 75 -21.08 16.52 7.78
CA GLU A 75 -20.70 17.81 7.22
C GLU A 75 -21.95 18.56 6.77
N ALA A 76 -21.94 19.87 6.97
CA ALA A 76 -22.91 20.78 6.41
C ALA A 76 -22.18 21.80 5.53
N ASN A 77 -22.73 22.07 4.35
CA ASN A 77 -22.29 23.16 3.50
C ASN A 77 -23.49 23.99 3.04
N ASP A 78 -23.27 25.30 2.98
CA ASP A 78 -24.02 26.15 2.07
C ASP A 78 -23.08 26.60 0.95
N ASN A 79 -23.54 27.47 0.05
CA ASN A 79 -22.74 27.94 -1.09
C ASN A 79 -21.45 28.71 -0.68
N LYS A 80 -21.26 29.04 0.60
CA LYS A 80 -20.15 29.87 1.10
C LYS A 80 -19.40 29.23 2.27
N ASP A 81 -20.11 28.68 3.24
CA ASP A 81 -19.58 28.15 4.48
C ASP A 81 -19.69 26.62 4.51
N ARG A 82 -18.67 25.98 5.08
CA ARG A 82 -18.63 24.53 5.32
C ARG A 82 -18.23 24.27 6.76
N VAL A 83 -19.03 23.50 7.47
CA VAL A 83 -18.81 23.13 8.87
C VAL A 83 -18.92 21.62 9.04
N PHE A 84 -18.17 21.13 10.02
CA PHE A 84 -18.12 19.72 10.36
C PHE A 84 -18.50 19.55 11.81
N GLY A 85 -19.09 18.42 12.13
CA GLY A 85 -19.48 18.10 13.49
C GLY A 85 -19.67 16.62 13.69
N ASN A 86 -20.07 16.26 14.91
CA ASN A 86 -20.36 14.89 15.28
C ASN A 86 -21.76 14.78 15.85
N ILE A 87 -22.38 13.62 15.69
CA ILE A 87 -23.57 13.22 16.43
C ILE A 87 -23.18 12.00 17.25
N SER A 88 -23.22 12.14 18.57
CA SER A 88 -23.03 11.04 19.51
C SER A 88 -24.39 10.56 20.00
N ILE A 89 -24.65 9.27 19.87
CA ILE A 89 -25.79 8.58 20.44
C ILE A 89 -25.22 7.65 21.50
N PRO A 90 -25.30 8.02 22.80
CA PRO A 90 -24.64 7.26 23.86
C PRO A 90 -25.25 5.87 24.04
N GLU A 91 -26.54 5.74 23.75
CA GLU A 91 -27.29 4.50 23.99
C GLU A 91 -28.31 4.25 22.87
N VAL A 92 -28.18 3.08 22.25
CA VAL A 92 -29.14 2.46 21.34
C VAL A 92 -29.33 1.04 21.84
N ALA A 93 -30.32 0.82 22.69
CA ALA A 93 -30.60 -0.46 23.31
C ALA A 93 -31.97 -1.04 22.88
N TYR A 94 -32.20 -2.31 23.24
CA TYR A 94 -33.40 -3.07 22.84
C TYR A 94 -34.70 -2.56 23.48
N ASP A 95 -34.61 -1.85 24.60
CA ASP A 95 -35.69 -1.25 25.37
C ASP A 95 -35.68 0.28 25.33
N THR A 96 -34.79 0.89 24.55
CA THR A 96 -34.77 2.35 24.36
C THR A 96 -35.95 2.80 23.51
N GLU A 97 -36.90 3.50 24.12
CA GLU A 97 -38.01 4.15 23.40
C GLU A 97 -37.63 5.55 22.88
N ASP A 98 -36.79 6.28 23.64
CA ASP A 98 -36.37 7.64 23.33
C ASP A 98 -34.84 7.78 23.27
N TYR A 99 -34.32 7.90 22.04
CA TYR A 99 -32.89 8.10 21.81
C TYR A 99 -32.43 9.53 22.07
N VAL A 100 -31.28 9.66 22.75
CA VAL A 100 -30.59 10.93 22.97
C VAL A 100 -29.59 11.21 21.85
N PHE A 101 -29.70 12.35 21.19
CA PHE A 101 -28.78 12.78 20.12
C PHE A 101 -27.96 14.00 20.54
N ASN A 102 -26.68 13.79 20.82
CA ASN A 102 -25.74 14.84 21.18
C ASN A 102 -25.02 15.34 19.93
N CYS A 103 -25.53 16.42 19.33
CA CYS A 103 -24.94 17.02 18.13
C CYS A 103 -23.97 18.16 18.49
N THR A 104 -22.71 18.02 18.08
CA THR A 104 -21.65 19.02 18.22
C THR A 104 -21.22 19.54 16.86
N VAL A 105 -20.64 20.74 16.84
CA VAL A 105 -20.01 21.33 15.65
C VAL A 105 -18.60 21.76 16.05
N ASN A 106 -17.61 21.51 15.20
CA ASN A 106 -16.21 21.73 15.52
C ASN A 106 -15.84 23.21 15.58
N GLN A 107 -16.64 24.07 14.93
CA GLN A 107 -16.49 25.52 14.94
C GLN A 107 -17.83 26.16 15.27
N SER A 108 -17.90 26.82 16.44
CA SER A 108 -19.12 27.45 16.93
C SER A 108 -19.39 28.73 16.14
N THR A 109 -20.12 28.60 15.04
CA THR A 109 -20.51 29.68 14.12
C THR A 109 -22.03 29.73 13.99
N HIS A 110 -22.57 30.87 13.56
CA HIS A 110 -24.01 30.99 13.29
C HIS A 110 -24.51 29.96 12.26
N PHE A 111 -23.69 29.66 11.25
CA PHE A 111 -23.95 28.59 10.28
C PHE A 111 -23.93 27.19 10.92
N GLY A 112 -22.98 26.93 11.83
CA GLY A 112 -22.91 25.69 12.61
C GLY A 112 -24.15 25.45 13.49
N GLU A 113 -24.66 26.47 14.16
CA GLU A 113 -25.89 26.36 14.97
C GLU A 113 -27.13 26.15 14.10
N LYS A 114 -27.21 26.81 12.94
CA LYS A 114 -28.25 26.55 11.94
C LYS A 114 -28.21 25.09 11.45
N ALA A 115 -27.02 24.56 11.14
CA ALA A 115 -26.85 23.17 10.72
C ALA A 115 -27.31 22.18 11.81
N LYS A 116 -26.98 22.42 13.09
CA LYS A 116 -27.47 21.60 14.21
C LYS A 116 -29.00 21.57 14.30
N SER A 117 -29.66 22.72 14.08
CA SER A 117 -31.13 22.81 14.08
C SER A 117 -31.75 21.97 12.95
N ILE A 118 -31.17 22.02 11.75
CA ILE A 118 -31.61 21.21 10.61
C ILE A 118 -31.40 19.71 10.88
N ILE A 119 -30.25 19.33 11.44
CA ILE A 119 -29.96 17.94 11.84
C ILE A 119 -31.04 17.43 12.81
N ARG A 120 -31.37 18.20 13.85
CA ARG A 120 -32.41 17.82 14.83
C ARG A 120 -33.80 17.67 14.20
N SER A 121 -34.14 18.49 13.20
CA SER A 121 -35.47 18.50 12.59
C SER A 121 -35.64 17.58 11.38
N GLN A 122 -34.57 17.13 10.72
CA GLN A 122 -34.64 16.34 9.49
C GLN A 122 -33.86 15.03 9.57
N LEU A 123 -32.63 15.05 10.09
CA LEU A 123 -31.74 13.89 10.09
C LEU A 123 -32.00 12.96 11.27
N VAL A 124 -32.30 13.51 12.44
CA VAL A 124 -32.64 12.73 13.65
C VAL A 124 -33.87 11.84 13.44
N PRO A 125 -34.99 12.30 12.84
CA PRO A 125 -36.13 11.42 12.52
C PRO A 125 -35.75 10.21 11.64
N LEU A 126 -34.90 10.42 10.62
CA LEU A 126 -34.44 9.33 9.75
C LEU A 126 -33.56 8.32 10.51
N LEU A 127 -32.70 8.80 11.42
CA LEU A 127 -31.92 7.93 12.28
C LEU A 127 -32.81 7.10 13.22
N LYS A 128 -33.85 7.71 13.80
CA LYS A 128 -34.84 6.98 14.62
C LYS A 128 -35.57 5.89 13.83
N GLU A 129 -35.88 6.13 12.56
CA GLU A 129 -36.51 5.13 11.69
C GLU A 129 -35.57 3.94 11.41
N ILE A 130 -34.28 4.18 11.22
CA ILE A 130 -33.29 3.11 11.06
C ILE A 130 -33.14 2.30 12.35
N PHE A 131 -33.12 2.97 13.50
CA PHE A 131 -33.03 2.30 14.81
C PHE A 131 -34.25 1.44 15.11
N SER A 132 -35.47 1.88 14.73
CA SER A 132 -36.67 1.07 14.95
C SER A 132 -36.74 -0.19 14.08
N ARG A 133 -36.13 -0.16 12.88
CA ARG A 133 -36.04 -1.34 11.99
C ARG A 133 -34.92 -2.31 12.36
N PHE A 134 -33.89 -1.83 13.06
CA PHE A 134 -32.69 -2.60 13.40
C PHE A 134 -32.99 -3.96 14.04
N ASN A 135 -33.89 -4.01 15.03
CA ASN A 135 -34.20 -5.25 15.74
C ASN A 135 -34.83 -6.29 14.80
N TYR A 136 -35.77 -5.86 13.94
CA TYR A 136 -36.41 -6.73 12.96
C TYR A 136 -35.38 -7.27 11.95
N ASP A 137 -34.54 -6.40 11.40
CA ASP A 137 -33.54 -6.78 10.39
C ASP A 137 -32.44 -7.68 10.97
N LEU A 138 -32.06 -7.45 12.23
CA LEU A 138 -31.11 -8.28 12.97
C LEU A 138 -31.64 -9.70 13.14
N ILE A 139 -32.87 -9.85 13.63
CA ILE A 139 -33.48 -11.17 13.82
C ILE A 139 -33.60 -11.89 12.47
N ASN A 140 -34.11 -11.24 11.43
CA ASN A 140 -34.29 -11.88 10.14
C ASN A 140 -32.97 -12.30 9.50
N SER A 141 -31.97 -11.43 9.50
CA SER A 141 -30.68 -11.69 8.84
C SER A 141 -29.84 -12.73 9.58
N CYS A 142 -29.90 -12.74 10.91
CA CYS A 142 -29.07 -13.63 11.72
C CYS A 142 -29.79 -14.92 12.14
N SER A 143 -31.10 -15.05 11.87
CA SER A 143 -31.87 -16.26 12.18
C SER A 143 -31.46 -17.47 11.35
N SER A 144 -31.12 -17.30 10.06
CA SER A 144 -30.77 -18.40 9.15
C SER A 144 -29.57 -19.23 9.63
N ASP A 145 -28.60 -18.57 10.27
CA ASP A 145 -27.37 -19.21 10.75
C ASP A 145 -27.62 -20.11 11.98
N LEU A 146 -28.68 -19.85 12.75
CA LEU A 146 -29.04 -20.68 13.90
C LEU A 146 -29.80 -21.94 13.48
N TYR A 147 -30.55 -21.88 12.36
CA TYR A 147 -31.27 -23.03 11.81
C TYR A 147 -30.38 -23.96 10.94
N ALA A 148 -29.20 -23.51 10.51
CA ALA A 148 -28.27 -24.30 9.70
C ALA A 148 -27.69 -25.53 10.43
N ASN A 149 -27.83 -25.63 11.76
CA ASN A 149 -27.33 -26.74 12.58
C ASN A 149 -28.37 -27.86 12.86
N GLN A 150 -29.55 -27.84 12.22
CA GLN A 150 -30.52 -28.95 12.33
C GLN A 150 -30.94 -29.45 10.94
N ASN A 151 -30.41 -30.62 10.56
CA ASN A 151 -30.99 -31.44 9.50
C ASN A 151 -32.39 -31.88 9.94
N ASN A 152 -33.42 -31.15 9.51
CA ASN A 152 -34.76 -31.70 9.32
C ASN A 152 -35.50 -30.92 8.23
N LYS A 153 -35.85 -31.63 7.15
CA LYS A 153 -36.70 -31.15 6.05
C LYS A 153 -38.10 -30.81 6.57
N MET A 154 -38.68 -29.71 6.08
CA MET A 154 -40.13 -29.56 5.93
C MET A 154 -40.46 -28.50 4.86
N PRO A 155 -41.71 -28.42 4.37
CA PRO A 155 -42.03 -28.55 2.95
C PRO A 155 -42.17 -27.23 2.19
N GLU A 156 -41.93 -27.34 0.90
CA GLU A 156 -42.10 -26.34 -0.14
C GLU A 156 -43.56 -25.86 -0.24
N LEU A 157 -43.79 -24.55 -0.18
CA LEU A 157 -44.82 -23.91 -1.00
C LEU A 157 -44.19 -22.78 -1.81
N GLN A 158 -44.26 -23.01 -3.11
CA GLN A 158 -43.64 -22.27 -4.19
C GLN A 158 -44.33 -20.92 -4.42
N LYS A 159 -43.55 -19.91 -4.81
CA LYS A 159 -43.81 -19.19 -6.07
C LYS A 159 -42.57 -18.48 -6.63
N LYS A 160 -42.12 -19.08 -7.75
CA LYS A 160 -41.61 -18.47 -9.00
C LYS A 160 -40.34 -17.59 -8.96
N GLN A 161 -39.25 -18.29 -9.20
CA GLN A 161 -38.12 -18.00 -10.11
C GLN A 161 -37.97 -16.56 -10.66
N GLU A 162 -36.79 -15.99 -10.42
CA GLU A 162 -35.87 -15.70 -11.51
C GLU A 162 -34.40 -15.85 -11.07
N LYS A 163 -33.64 -16.66 -11.82
CA LYS A 163 -32.17 -16.65 -11.79
C LYS A 163 -31.71 -15.46 -12.62
N GLN A 164 -31.06 -14.47 -12.00
CA GLN A 164 -30.12 -13.58 -12.69
C GLN A 164 -28.85 -13.51 -11.82
N ARG A 165 -27.86 -14.38 -12.06
CA ARG A 165 -26.65 -14.06 -12.84
C ARG A 165 -26.27 -12.59 -12.66
N PHE A 166 -25.18 -12.35 -11.91
CA PHE A 166 -24.49 -11.06 -11.91
C PHE A 166 -24.35 -10.58 -13.36
N GLN A 167 -25.06 -9.52 -13.71
CA GLN A 167 -24.67 -8.74 -14.88
C GLN A 167 -23.59 -7.75 -14.45
N PRO A 168 -22.51 -7.63 -15.23
CA PRO A 168 -21.58 -6.54 -15.08
C PRO A 168 -22.29 -5.23 -15.42
N ILE A 169 -22.06 -4.18 -14.64
CA ILE A 169 -22.19 -2.84 -15.22
C ILE A 169 -21.02 -2.72 -16.20
N GLU A 170 -21.29 -3.03 -17.46
CA GLU A 170 -20.47 -2.56 -18.57
C GLU A 170 -20.46 -1.03 -18.49
N SER A 171 -19.30 -0.48 -18.12
CA SER A 171 -18.97 0.88 -18.48
C SER A 171 -18.89 0.91 -19.99
N SER A 172 -19.98 1.40 -20.60
CA SER A 172 -19.97 1.83 -21.99
C SER A 172 -18.81 2.81 -22.14
N GLY A 173 -17.88 2.47 -23.03
CA GLY A 173 -16.76 3.32 -23.39
C GLY A 173 -17.27 4.66 -23.89
N SER A 174 -17.06 5.68 -23.06
CA SER A 174 -16.85 7.03 -23.51
C SER A 174 -15.72 7.56 -22.64
N ASN A 175 -14.72 8.18 -23.26
CA ASN A 175 -13.56 8.79 -22.63
C ASN A 175 -14.00 9.87 -21.64
N SER A 176 -14.45 9.46 -20.46
CA SER A 176 -14.68 10.37 -19.35
C SER A 176 -13.31 10.60 -18.72
N ILE A 177 -12.81 11.82 -18.87
CA ILE A 177 -11.63 12.33 -18.18
C ILE A 177 -11.83 12.03 -16.70
N THR A 178 -11.27 10.92 -16.22
CA THR A 178 -11.36 10.53 -14.82
C THR A 178 -10.43 11.48 -14.09
N THR A 179 -10.99 12.50 -13.45
CA THR A 179 -10.20 13.41 -12.62
C THR A 179 -9.43 12.57 -11.62
N THR A 180 -8.12 12.67 -11.65
CA THR A 180 -7.23 11.95 -10.74
C THR A 180 -6.74 12.87 -9.64
N ILE A 181 -6.52 12.31 -8.47
CA ILE A 181 -5.96 13.01 -7.32
C ILE A 181 -4.63 12.36 -6.91
N THR A 182 -3.86 13.11 -6.13
CA THR A 182 -2.62 12.66 -5.50
C THR A 182 -2.82 12.56 -4.01
N ILE A 183 -2.43 11.42 -3.45
CA ILE A 183 -2.60 11.07 -2.05
C ILE A 183 -1.22 10.97 -1.43
N ASN A 184 -0.96 11.80 -0.42
CA ASN A 184 0.22 11.66 0.42
C ASN A 184 -0.19 11.23 1.82
N HIS A 185 0.49 10.24 2.37
CA HIS A 185 0.36 9.90 3.78
C HIS A 185 1.66 9.30 4.30
N SER A 186 1.96 9.52 5.57
CA SER A 186 3.10 8.93 6.25
C SER A 186 2.64 8.12 7.45
N PHE A 187 3.44 7.12 7.81
CA PHE A 187 3.20 6.25 8.93
C PHE A 187 4.51 5.89 9.62
N GLU A 188 4.51 5.82 10.94
CA GLU A 188 5.69 5.49 11.73
C GLU A 188 5.60 4.08 12.30
N VAL A 189 6.52 3.21 11.88
CA VAL A 189 6.68 1.87 12.43
C VAL A 189 7.75 1.91 13.52
N LYS A 190 7.32 2.02 14.78
CA LYS A 190 8.23 2.10 15.93
C LYS A 190 9.04 0.81 16.11
N GLY A 191 10.33 0.96 16.43
CA GLY A 191 11.26 -0.15 16.67
C GLY A 191 11.63 -0.96 15.42
N ALA A 192 11.20 -0.51 14.23
CA ALA A 192 11.51 -1.19 12.98
C ALA A 192 12.84 -0.74 12.36
N ARG A 193 13.39 -1.56 11.45
CA ARG A 193 14.48 -1.19 10.54
C ARG A 193 13.99 -1.22 9.10
N ALA A 194 14.44 -0.29 8.27
CA ALA A 194 13.90 -0.10 6.92
C ALA A 194 14.07 -1.35 6.07
N ARG A 195 15.17 -2.09 6.26
CA ARG A 195 15.42 -3.36 5.58
C ARG A 195 14.31 -4.39 5.74
N TYR A 196 13.75 -4.55 6.94
CA TYR A 196 12.74 -5.57 7.18
C TYR A 196 11.39 -5.15 6.62
N ILE A 197 11.05 -3.86 6.68
CA ILE A 197 9.85 -3.32 6.06
C ILE A 197 9.92 -3.46 4.53
N TYR A 198 11.07 -3.12 3.95
CA TYR A 198 11.35 -3.23 2.52
C TYR A 198 11.15 -4.67 2.01
N GLU A 199 11.76 -5.64 2.69
CA GLU A 199 11.66 -7.05 2.32
C GLU A 199 10.27 -7.62 2.57
N SER A 200 9.55 -7.12 3.58
CA SER A 200 8.18 -7.56 3.85
C SER A 200 7.19 -7.21 2.74
N LEU A 201 7.50 -6.21 1.92
CA LEU A 201 6.67 -5.81 0.78
C LEU A 201 7.03 -6.55 -0.52
N LEU A 202 8.24 -7.11 -0.62
CA LEU A 202 8.80 -7.63 -1.88
C LEU A 202 9.05 -9.15 -1.87
N ASP A 203 9.23 -9.76 -0.70
CA ASP A 203 9.38 -11.20 -0.55
C ASP A 203 8.02 -11.89 -0.35
N PRO A 204 7.67 -12.90 -1.16
CA PRO A 204 6.37 -13.56 -1.09
C PRO A 204 6.14 -14.30 0.24
N LYS A 205 7.19 -14.84 0.86
CA LYS A 205 7.06 -15.56 2.15
C LYS A 205 6.72 -14.58 3.27
N ARG A 206 7.41 -13.45 3.35
CA ARG A 206 7.15 -12.36 4.30
C ARG A 206 5.79 -11.71 4.04
N ALA A 207 5.46 -11.46 2.77
CA ALA A 207 4.20 -10.83 2.41
C ALA A 207 2.97 -11.67 2.79
N SER A 208 3.10 -13.00 2.78
CA SER A 208 2.02 -13.92 3.15
C SER A 208 1.53 -13.75 4.60
N ILE A 209 2.40 -13.29 5.49
CA ILE A 209 2.12 -13.15 6.92
C ILE A 209 1.15 -11.99 7.18
N TRP A 210 1.43 -10.80 6.63
CA TRP A 210 0.63 -9.61 6.90
C TRP A 210 -0.62 -9.54 6.02
N THR A 211 -0.62 -10.17 4.85
CA THR A 211 -1.80 -10.28 3.97
C THR A 211 -2.74 -11.41 4.35
N ARG A 212 -2.28 -12.37 5.17
CA ARG A 212 -3.00 -13.62 5.51
C ARG A 212 -3.48 -14.41 4.28
N SER A 213 -2.72 -14.31 3.20
CA SER A 213 -3.03 -14.91 1.89
C SER A 213 -1.97 -15.96 1.53
N HIS A 214 -2.38 -17.03 0.87
CA HIS A 214 -1.48 -18.09 0.38
C HIS A 214 -1.16 -17.90 -1.11
N ASN A 215 -0.01 -18.40 -1.57
CA ASN A 215 0.40 -18.36 -2.99
C ASN A 215 0.44 -16.95 -3.62
N LEU A 216 1.00 -15.99 -2.89
CA LEU A 216 1.17 -14.63 -3.38
C LEU A 216 2.07 -14.57 -4.62
N LYS A 217 1.63 -13.79 -5.61
CA LYS A 217 2.45 -13.43 -6.77
C LYS A 217 3.11 -12.09 -6.45
N VAL A 218 4.35 -12.12 -5.99
CA VAL A 218 5.20 -10.93 -5.85
C VAL A 218 6.65 -11.39 -6.03
N SER A 219 7.45 -10.59 -6.72
CA SER A 219 8.88 -10.86 -6.88
C SER A 219 9.66 -9.56 -6.82
N LYS A 220 10.86 -9.58 -6.23
CA LYS A 220 11.73 -8.42 -6.10
C LYS A 220 12.49 -8.13 -7.41
N LYS A 221 11.75 -7.92 -8.50
CA LYS A 221 12.30 -7.63 -9.84
C LYS A 221 11.52 -6.49 -10.49
N ILE A 222 12.22 -5.46 -10.96
CA ILE A 222 11.60 -4.37 -11.73
C ILE A 222 10.93 -4.95 -12.98
N GLY A 223 9.73 -4.47 -13.30
CA GLY A 223 8.89 -4.97 -14.38
C GLY A 223 8.07 -6.21 -14.03
N SER A 224 8.26 -6.82 -12.86
CA SER A 224 7.42 -7.93 -12.42
C SER A 224 6.06 -7.46 -11.91
N SER A 225 5.01 -8.23 -12.23
CA SER A 225 3.67 -8.01 -11.72
C SER A 225 3.52 -8.57 -10.30
N PHE A 226 2.71 -7.91 -9.48
CA PHE A 226 2.31 -8.42 -8.17
C PHE A 226 0.79 -8.43 -7.99
N GLU A 227 0.31 -9.34 -7.14
CA GLU A 227 -1.11 -9.47 -6.75
C GLU A 227 -1.23 -9.68 -5.23
N PHE A 228 -2.09 -8.89 -4.59
CA PHE A 228 -2.44 -9.03 -3.18
C PHE A 228 -3.96 -9.12 -2.99
N PHE A 229 -4.38 -9.73 -1.88
CA PHE A 229 -5.78 -9.86 -1.46
C PHE A 229 -6.66 -10.50 -2.55
N ASP A 230 -6.33 -11.73 -2.94
CA ASP A 230 -7.05 -12.49 -3.98
C ASP A 230 -7.18 -11.75 -5.32
N SER A 231 -6.08 -11.12 -5.74
CA SER A 231 -5.97 -10.26 -6.93
C SER A 231 -6.98 -9.10 -6.93
N ASN A 232 -7.39 -8.64 -5.74
CA ASN A 232 -8.11 -7.37 -5.58
C ASN A 232 -7.16 -6.18 -5.73
N VAL A 233 -5.90 -6.33 -5.34
CA VAL A 233 -4.84 -5.38 -5.62
C VAL A 233 -3.89 -5.98 -6.65
N GLN A 234 -3.60 -5.21 -7.70
CA GLN A 234 -2.69 -5.61 -8.76
C GLN A 234 -1.78 -4.45 -9.15
N GLY A 235 -0.58 -4.76 -9.62
CA GLY A 235 0.37 -3.76 -10.06
C GLY A 235 1.64 -4.35 -10.66
N VAL A 236 2.57 -3.48 -11.03
CA VAL A 236 3.89 -3.80 -11.58
C VAL A 236 4.94 -2.97 -10.86
N LEU A 237 6.05 -3.58 -10.46
CA LEU A 237 7.16 -2.86 -9.86
C LEU A 237 7.88 -2.00 -10.91
N LEU A 238 7.97 -0.70 -10.67
CA LEU A 238 8.55 0.28 -11.60
C LEU A 238 9.98 0.68 -11.22
N GLY A 239 10.30 0.70 -9.93
CA GLY A 239 11.62 1.09 -9.44
C GLY A 239 11.84 0.64 -8.00
N LEU A 240 13.07 0.22 -7.71
CA LEU A 240 13.47 -0.30 -6.41
C LEU A 240 14.78 0.36 -6.00
N THR A 241 14.81 1.01 -4.84
CA THR A 241 16.04 1.46 -4.18
C THR A 241 16.15 0.69 -2.87
N PRO A 242 17.13 -0.22 -2.75
CA PRO A 242 17.25 -1.11 -1.58
C PRO A 242 17.12 -0.37 -0.26
N ASN A 243 16.21 -0.86 0.59
CA ASN A 243 15.95 -0.36 1.94
C ASN A 243 15.54 1.13 2.03
N LYS A 244 15.20 1.77 0.90
CA LYS A 244 14.91 3.21 0.84
C LYS A 244 13.62 3.54 0.12
N SER A 245 13.35 2.95 -1.04
CA SER A 245 12.17 3.33 -1.82
C SER A 245 11.66 2.21 -2.72
N ILE A 246 10.33 2.12 -2.87
CA ILE A 246 9.64 1.20 -3.78
C ILE A 246 8.65 2.03 -4.61
N ARG A 247 8.82 2.02 -5.93
CA ARG A 247 7.89 2.64 -6.87
C ARG A 247 7.18 1.56 -7.68
N GLN A 248 5.86 1.64 -7.77
CA GLN A 248 5.04 0.62 -8.41
C GLN A 248 3.76 1.19 -9.01
N THR A 249 3.20 0.54 -10.03
CA THR A 249 1.79 0.75 -10.36
C THR A 249 0.91 0.04 -9.33
N TRP A 250 -0.29 0.56 -9.13
CA TRP A 250 -1.24 0.01 -8.16
C TRP A 250 -2.66 0.30 -8.62
N ARG A 251 -3.52 -0.71 -8.54
CA ARG A 251 -4.96 -0.56 -8.79
C ARG A 251 -5.78 -1.48 -7.92
N LEU A 252 -7.03 -1.11 -7.70
CA LEU A 252 -8.06 -2.06 -7.27
C LEU A 252 -8.67 -2.76 -8.49
N ARG A 253 -9.16 -3.98 -8.27
CA ARG A 253 -10.00 -4.69 -9.25
C ARG A 253 -11.25 -3.89 -9.62
N SER A 254 -11.79 -3.12 -8.67
CA SER A 254 -12.97 -2.28 -8.87
C SER A 254 -12.72 -0.99 -9.66
N TRP A 255 -11.47 -0.64 -9.94
CA TRP A 255 -11.14 0.55 -10.74
C TRP A 255 -11.47 0.32 -12.22
N PRO A 256 -11.68 1.40 -13.01
CA PRO A 256 -11.89 1.29 -14.45
C PRO A 256 -10.82 0.41 -15.12
N LYS A 257 -11.19 -0.28 -16.22
CA LYS A 257 -10.24 -1.11 -16.96
C LYS A 257 -9.01 -0.28 -17.34
N GLU A 258 -7.84 -0.89 -17.19
CA GLU A 258 -6.54 -0.26 -17.46
C GLU A 258 -6.21 1.02 -16.67
N HIS A 259 -7.02 1.43 -15.68
CA HIS A 259 -6.68 2.55 -14.81
C HIS A 259 -5.75 2.11 -13.68
N TYR A 260 -4.52 2.61 -13.70
CA TYR A 260 -3.50 2.38 -12.68
C TYR A 260 -3.04 3.71 -12.07
N SER A 261 -2.88 3.71 -10.75
CA SER A 261 -2.15 4.75 -10.04
C SER A 261 -0.68 4.40 -9.94
N THR A 262 0.17 5.39 -9.74
CA THR A 262 1.59 5.19 -9.41
C THR A 262 1.79 5.46 -7.93
N VAL A 263 2.33 4.50 -7.19
CA VAL A 263 2.66 4.59 -5.77
C VAL A 263 4.18 4.66 -5.64
N THR A 264 4.68 5.62 -4.88
CA THR A 264 6.04 5.66 -4.36
C THR A 264 5.98 5.51 -2.85
N ILE A 265 6.68 4.51 -2.31
CA ILE A 265 6.79 4.20 -0.90
C ILE A 265 8.24 4.49 -0.50
N ASP A 266 8.46 5.55 0.27
CA ASP A 266 9.77 5.92 0.80
C ASP A 266 9.91 5.48 2.25
N LEU A 267 11.05 4.90 2.59
CA LEU A 267 11.41 4.41 3.91
C LEU A 267 12.54 5.27 4.47
N LEU A 268 12.22 6.05 5.51
CA LEU A 268 13.19 6.84 6.25
C LEU A 268 13.44 6.17 7.60
N GLU A 269 14.62 5.57 7.76
CA GLU A 269 15.04 5.00 9.04
C GLU A 269 15.46 6.11 10.01
N THR A 270 14.88 6.09 11.20
CA THR A 270 15.16 7.02 12.30
C THR A 270 15.66 6.24 13.52
N LYS A 271 16.08 6.93 14.59
CA LYS A 271 16.49 6.26 15.83
C LYS A 271 15.34 5.53 16.54
N GLU A 272 14.11 5.93 16.27
CA GLU A 272 12.91 5.40 16.94
C GLU A 272 12.18 4.32 16.11
N GLY A 273 12.52 4.18 14.83
CA GLY A 273 11.89 3.22 13.94
C GLY A 273 12.04 3.60 12.47
N VAL A 274 10.98 3.38 11.68
CA VAL A 274 10.96 3.74 10.25
C VAL A 274 9.72 4.57 9.96
N THR A 275 9.92 5.73 9.34
CA THR A 275 8.83 6.49 8.73
C THR A 275 8.63 6.01 7.29
N VAL A 276 7.45 5.45 7.03
CA VAL A 276 6.99 5.03 5.71
C VAL A 276 6.15 6.16 5.12
N SER A 277 6.62 6.77 4.04
CA SER A 277 5.90 7.82 3.32
C SER A 277 5.38 7.26 2.00
N VAL A 278 4.08 7.35 1.78
CA VAL A 278 3.42 6.86 0.58
C VAL A 278 2.86 8.05 -0.18
N ASN A 279 3.37 8.25 -1.40
CA ASN A 279 2.84 9.17 -2.38
C ASN A 279 2.19 8.37 -3.50
N GLN A 280 0.88 8.49 -3.67
CA GLN A 280 0.13 7.80 -4.70
C GLN A 280 -0.55 8.79 -5.63
N VAL A 281 -0.08 8.84 -6.87
CA VAL A 281 -0.55 9.73 -7.94
C VAL A 281 -1.43 8.95 -8.90
N GLY A 282 -2.50 9.57 -9.40
CA GLY A 282 -3.37 8.92 -10.38
C GLY A 282 -4.46 8.07 -9.74
N VAL A 283 -4.88 8.40 -8.52
CA VAL A 283 -6.03 7.74 -7.89
C VAL A 283 -7.32 8.35 -8.46
N PRO A 284 -8.32 7.55 -8.86
CA PRO A 284 -9.62 8.09 -9.24
C PRO A 284 -10.19 9.00 -8.15
N ALA A 285 -10.63 10.22 -8.52
CA ALA A 285 -11.22 11.16 -7.59
C ALA A 285 -12.37 10.51 -6.80
N GLY A 286 -12.43 10.80 -5.51
CA GLY A 286 -13.39 10.19 -4.58
C GLY A 286 -12.93 8.89 -3.93
N GLN A 287 -11.77 8.35 -4.29
CA GLN A 287 -11.19 7.17 -3.62
C GLN A 287 -10.09 7.52 -2.60
N GLU A 288 -9.86 8.80 -2.31
CA GLU A 288 -8.74 9.24 -1.46
C GLU A 288 -8.66 8.53 -0.12
N ASP A 289 -9.72 8.65 0.67
CA ASP A 289 -9.74 8.15 2.03
C ASP A 289 -9.90 6.63 2.08
N ALA A 290 -10.53 6.05 1.06
CA ALA A 290 -10.58 4.59 0.90
C ALA A 290 -9.15 4.05 0.71
N ILE A 291 -8.36 4.70 -0.13
CA ILE A 291 -6.98 4.31 -0.40
C ILE A 291 -6.07 4.56 0.80
N LYS A 292 -6.16 5.72 1.48
CA LYS A 292 -5.40 5.98 2.72
C LYS A 292 -5.72 4.94 3.80
N ARG A 293 -7.01 4.62 4.00
CA ARG A 293 -7.44 3.60 4.96
C ARG A 293 -6.97 2.21 4.56
N ASN A 294 -6.98 1.89 3.27
CA ASN A 294 -6.50 0.60 2.80
C ASN A 294 -5.01 0.43 3.05
N TRP A 295 -4.19 1.44 2.75
CA TRP A 295 -2.76 1.42 3.09
C TRP A 295 -2.55 1.24 4.59
N MET A 296 -3.24 2.02 5.41
CA MET A 296 -3.12 1.91 6.87
C MET A 296 -3.58 0.54 7.42
N GLY A 297 -4.76 0.09 7.00
CA GLY A 297 -5.45 -1.07 7.58
C GLY A 297 -4.99 -2.41 7.02
N TYR A 298 -4.57 -2.45 5.76
CA TYR A 298 -4.16 -3.69 5.10
C TYR A 298 -2.64 -3.84 4.96
N TYR A 299 -1.87 -2.76 4.93
CA TYR A 299 -0.40 -2.82 4.86
C TYR A 299 0.22 -2.50 6.22
N TRP A 300 0.10 -1.25 6.67
CA TRP A 300 0.98 -0.73 7.73
C TRP A 300 0.68 -1.27 9.12
N LYS A 301 -0.58 -1.29 9.55
CA LYS A 301 -0.96 -1.88 10.84
C LYS A 301 -0.67 -3.39 10.90
N PRO A 302 -1.03 -4.20 9.88
CA PRO A 302 -0.67 -5.61 9.87
C PRO A 302 0.84 -5.85 9.90
N ILE A 303 1.63 -5.13 9.09
CA ILE A 303 3.10 -5.23 9.09
C ILE A 303 3.67 -4.88 10.47
N GLN A 304 3.21 -3.80 11.10
CA GLN A 304 3.64 -3.44 12.46
C GLN A 304 3.30 -4.55 13.47
N ASN A 305 2.08 -5.09 13.42
CA ASN A 305 1.62 -6.11 14.36
C ASN A 305 2.39 -7.43 14.26
N CYS A 306 2.87 -7.80 13.06
CA CYS A 306 3.66 -9.01 12.85
C CYS A 306 5.17 -8.75 12.71
N TYR A 307 5.62 -7.51 12.98
CA TYR A 307 7.00 -7.10 12.74
C TYR A 307 8.04 -7.95 13.47
N THR A 308 7.76 -8.37 14.70
CA THR A 308 8.65 -9.24 15.49
C THR A 308 8.89 -10.59 14.82
N HIS A 309 7.86 -11.16 14.19
CA HIS A 309 7.95 -12.39 13.42
C HIS A 309 8.67 -12.17 12.07
N LEU A 310 8.38 -11.05 11.39
CA LEU A 310 9.08 -10.68 10.17
C LEU A 310 10.58 -10.47 10.40
N GLN A 311 10.98 -9.91 11.55
CA GLN A 311 12.37 -9.68 11.91
C GLN A 311 13.13 -10.98 12.20
N SER A 312 12.47 -12.00 12.76
CA SER A 312 13.13 -13.28 13.10
C SER A 312 13.35 -14.19 11.90
N MET A 313 12.64 -13.95 10.79
CA MET A 313 12.89 -14.65 9.54
C MET A 313 14.26 -14.25 8.96
N PRO A 314 15.07 -15.21 8.47
CA PRO A 314 16.32 -14.89 7.79
C PRO A 314 16.04 -14.05 6.53
N LEU A 315 16.93 -13.10 6.24
CA LEU A 315 16.96 -12.39 4.96
C LEU A 315 17.79 -13.18 3.96
N GLU A 316 17.47 -13.09 2.66
CA GLU A 316 18.29 -13.75 1.63
C GLU A 316 19.77 -13.31 1.72
N GLU A 317 20.02 -12.05 2.06
CA GLU A 317 21.37 -11.49 2.30
C GLU A 317 22.12 -12.08 3.50
N ASP A 318 21.41 -12.69 4.48
CA ASP A 318 22.00 -13.30 5.67
C ASP A 318 22.37 -14.79 5.46
N THR A 319 22.18 -15.32 4.24
CA THR A 319 22.71 -16.64 3.89
C THR A 319 24.24 -16.59 3.78
N PRO A 320 24.99 -17.56 4.35
CA PRO A 320 26.46 -17.53 4.38
C PRO A 320 27.12 -17.32 3.01
N SER A 321 26.46 -17.73 1.92
CA SER A 321 26.89 -17.54 0.54
C SER A 321 26.83 -16.08 0.03
N LEU A 322 25.89 -15.27 0.52
CA LEU A 322 25.66 -13.87 0.07
C LEU A 322 26.50 -12.84 0.84
N LEU A 323 26.79 -13.07 2.12
CA LEU A 323 27.76 -12.28 2.90
C LEU A 323 29.17 -12.32 2.27
N GLN A 324 29.55 -13.46 1.70
CA GLN A 324 30.78 -13.58 0.94
C GLN A 324 30.73 -12.74 -0.35
N CYS A 325 29.59 -12.68 -1.05
CA CYS A 325 29.39 -11.80 -2.22
C CYS A 325 29.43 -10.30 -1.90
N GLN A 326 28.83 -9.85 -0.79
CA GLN A 326 28.82 -8.43 -0.42
C GLN A 326 30.23 -7.88 -0.12
N LYS A 327 31.11 -8.72 0.45
CA LYS A 327 32.53 -8.38 0.65
C LYS A 327 33.27 -8.21 -0.70
N TYR A 328 32.88 -8.97 -1.73
CA TYR A 328 33.37 -8.78 -3.10
C TYR A 328 32.73 -7.56 -3.80
N LYS A 329 31.45 -7.24 -3.55
CA LYS A 329 30.74 -6.04 -4.07
C LYS A 329 31.46 -4.74 -3.71
N HIS A 330 31.88 -4.60 -2.44
CA HIS A 330 32.58 -3.40 -1.96
C HIS A 330 33.98 -3.23 -2.59
N LYS A 331 34.58 -4.30 -3.11
CA LYS A 331 35.92 -4.28 -3.73
C LYS A 331 35.87 -4.06 -5.24
N LEU A 332 34.77 -4.44 -5.91
CA LEU A 332 34.61 -4.36 -7.37
C LEU A 332 34.03 -3.03 -7.88
N LEU A 333 33.24 -2.29 -7.07
CA LEU A 333 32.43 -1.17 -7.58
C LEU A 333 32.81 0.22 -7.04
N TYR A 334 33.53 0.30 -5.91
CA TYR A 334 33.97 1.58 -5.33
C TYR A 334 34.81 2.42 -6.31
N ASN A 335 35.52 1.75 -7.22
CA ASN A 335 36.35 2.40 -8.23
C ASN A 335 35.57 2.99 -9.42
N TYR A 336 34.24 2.88 -9.46
CA TYR A 336 33.43 3.38 -10.59
C TYR A 336 32.30 4.34 -10.18
N ASP A 337 32.09 4.57 -8.88
CA ASP A 337 31.03 5.44 -8.35
C ASP A 337 31.11 6.90 -8.88
N TYR A 338 32.26 7.35 -9.41
CA TYR A 338 32.37 8.67 -10.05
C TYR A 338 31.75 8.75 -11.45
N GLY A 339 31.65 7.62 -12.14
CA GLY A 339 31.26 7.52 -13.56
C GLY A 339 29.89 6.87 -13.80
N ILE A 340 29.28 6.28 -12.77
CA ILE A 340 27.90 5.77 -12.78
C ILE A 340 27.07 6.49 -11.72
N VAL A 341 25.75 6.31 -11.69
CA VAL A 341 24.93 6.86 -10.61
C VAL A 341 25.34 6.20 -9.28
N PRO A 342 25.79 6.97 -8.27
CA PRO A 342 26.31 6.39 -7.04
C PRO A 342 25.30 5.48 -6.34
N GLY A 343 25.76 4.29 -5.94
CA GLY A 343 24.90 3.30 -5.26
C GLY A 343 23.84 2.64 -6.15
N SER A 344 23.85 2.87 -7.47
CA SER A 344 22.93 2.21 -8.41
C SER A 344 23.30 0.76 -8.74
N ALA A 345 24.56 0.38 -8.52
CA ALA A 345 25.04 -0.95 -8.89
C ALA A 345 24.58 -2.05 -7.92
N THR A 346 23.88 -3.05 -8.44
CA THR A 346 23.35 -4.18 -7.67
C THR A 346 23.63 -5.50 -8.38
N ILE A 347 24.18 -6.48 -7.65
CA ILE A 347 24.30 -7.85 -8.15
C ILE A 347 23.01 -8.57 -7.79
N PHE A 348 22.33 -9.14 -8.78
CA PHE A 348 21.03 -9.79 -8.58
C PHE A 348 21.01 -11.26 -9.04
N VAL A 349 22.03 -11.74 -9.77
CA VAL A 349 22.24 -13.16 -10.03
C VAL A 349 23.70 -13.51 -9.80
N ARG A 350 23.94 -14.64 -9.13
CA ARG A 350 25.24 -15.30 -9.07
C ARG A 350 25.05 -16.78 -9.28
N ASP A 351 25.55 -17.29 -10.40
CA ASP A 351 25.60 -18.71 -10.71
C ASP A 351 27.04 -19.20 -10.48
N GLU A 352 27.24 -19.93 -9.39
CA GLU A 352 28.57 -20.49 -9.06
C GLU A 352 28.95 -21.67 -9.95
N VAL A 353 27.97 -22.36 -10.54
CA VAL A 353 28.18 -23.50 -11.44
C VAL A 353 28.66 -22.99 -12.80
N GLN A 354 27.99 -21.97 -13.33
CA GLN A 354 28.35 -21.35 -14.60
C GLN A 354 29.43 -20.26 -14.48
N LYS A 355 29.82 -19.90 -13.26
CA LYS A 355 30.72 -18.77 -12.96
C LYS A 355 30.26 -17.47 -13.62
N THR A 356 28.95 -17.21 -13.58
CA THR A 356 28.34 -16.00 -14.13
C THR A 356 27.75 -15.15 -13.01
N VAL A 357 27.92 -13.84 -13.12
CA VAL A 357 27.35 -12.85 -12.21
C VAL A 357 26.58 -11.85 -13.06
N LYS A 358 25.33 -11.56 -12.71
CA LYS A 358 24.56 -10.49 -13.36
C LYS A 358 24.37 -9.35 -12.38
N MET A 359 24.68 -8.15 -12.86
CA MET A 359 24.47 -6.93 -12.12
C MET A 359 23.73 -5.90 -12.96
N ASP A 360 22.91 -5.08 -12.31
CA ASP A 360 22.37 -3.87 -12.90
C ASP A 360 23.12 -2.65 -12.36
N LEU A 361 23.27 -1.62 -13.18
CA LEU A 361 23.75 -0.31 -12.77
C LEU A 361 23.10 0.77 -13.62
N THR A 362 23.12 2.01 -13.13
CA THR A 362 22.57 3.16 -13.85
C THR A 362 23.70 4.06 -14.32
N LEU A 363 23.77 4.29 -15.63
CA LEU A 363 24.67 5.25 -16.26
C LEU A 363 24.20 6.69 -15.97
N LEU A 364 25.13 7.65 -16.02
CA LEU A 364 24.84 9.07 -15.77
C LEU A 364 23.89 9.68 -16.81
N GLU A 365 23.77 9.04 -17.97
CA GLU A 365 22.84 9.35 -19.05
C GLU A 365 21.39 8.92 -18.73
N ASN A 366 21.11 8.47 -17.49
CA ASN A 366 19.82 7.92 -17.05
C ASN A 366 19.41 6.66 -17.84
N ILE A 367 20.38 5.81 -18.15
CA ILE A 367 20.16 4.51 -18.79
C ILE A 367 20.55 3.44 -17.78
N MET A 368 19.61 2.58 -17.41
CA MET A 368 19.89 1.36 -16.65
C MET A 368 20.46 0.32 -17.61
N VAL A 369 21.56 -0.33 -17.25
CA VAL A 369 22.14 -1.46 -18.00
C VAL A 369 22.26 -2.68 -17.10
N ILE A 370 21.96 -3.85 -17.66
CA ILE A 370 22.23 -5.14 -17.05
C ILE A 370 23.50 -5.69 -17.68
N ILE A 371 24.49 -5.99 -16.85
CA ILE A 371 25.79 -6.50 -17.25
C ILE A 371 25.94 -7.92 -16.72
N GLU A 372 26.30 -8.83 -17.61
CA GLU A 372 26.79 -10.15 -17.23
C GLU A 372 28.31 -10.13 -17.16
N ILE A 373 28.82 -10.62 -16.04
CA ILE A 373 30.23 -10.80 -15.75
C ILE A 373 30.49 -12.29 -15.76
N THR A 374 31.45 -12.70 -16.57
CA THR A 374 31.92 -14.08 -16.68
C THR A 374 33.44 -14.09 -16.55
N ASN A 375 34.06 -15.25 -16.56
CA ASN A 375 35.53 -15.32 -16.64
C ASN A 375 36.08 -14.81 -17.98
N GLU A 376 35.23 -14.76 -19.02
CA GLU A 376 35.60 -14.32 -20.36
C GLU A 376 35.48 -12.79 -20.52
N GLY A 377 34.81 -12.12 -19.59
CA GLY A 377 34.67 -10.66 -19.60
C GLY A 377 33.27 -10.18 -19.21
N TYR A 378 32.98 -8.94 -19.62
CA TYR A 378 31.80 -8.16 -19.29
C TYR A 378 30.98 -7.93 -20.55
N LYS A 379 29.66 -8.12 -20.47
CA LYS A 379 28.76 -7.85 -21.60
C LYS A 379 27.45 -7.23 -21.15
N VAL A 380 26.92 -6.32 -21.95
CA VAL A 380 25.59 -5.72 -21.70
C VAL A 380 24.51 -6.67 -22.22
N LEU A 381 23.64 -7.16 -21.34
CA LEU A 381 22.50 -8.02 -21.68
C LEU A 381 21.27 -7.22 -22.09
N SER A 382 21.06 -6.06 -21.47
CA SER A 382 19.92 -5.21 -21.77
C SER A 382 20.15 -3.80 -21.27
N CYS A 383 19.50 -2.83 -21.92
CA CYS A 383 19.47 -1.45 -21.46
C CYS A 383 18.04 -0.89 -21.43
N SER A 384 17.77 0.05 -20.53
CA SER A 384 16.45 0.68 -20.39
C SER A 384 16.58 2.15 -20.01
N PRO A 385 15.96 3.08 -20.77
CA PRO A 385 15.95 4.50 -20.39
C PRO A 385 15.07 4.72 -19.15
N LEU A 386 15.54 5.52 -18.19
CA LEU A 386 14.83 5.83 -16.95
C LEU A 386 14.02 7.13 -17.00
N SER A 387 14.15 7.91 -18.07
CA SER A 387 13.44 9.18 -18.28
C SER A 387 13.13 9.41 -19.77
N ASN A 388 12.07 10.17 -20.06
CA ASN A 388 11.76 10.63 -21.42
C ASN A 388 12.75 11.68 -21.95
N THR A 389 13.66 12.17 -21.10
CA THR A 389 14.70 13.16 -21.44
C THR A 389 16.03 12.53 -21.83
N VAL A 390 16.11 11.20 -21.98
CA VAL A 390 17.35 10.52 -22.40
C VAL A 390 17.67 10.95 -23.84
N GLN A 391 18.92 11.38 -24.06
CA GLN A 391 19.40 11.63 -25.42
C GLN A 391 19.36 10.31 -26.21
N MET A 392 18.55 10.29 -27.28
CA MET A 392 18.35 9.10 -28.12
C MET A 392 19.67 8.51 -28.65
N SER A 393 20.69 9.36 -28.89
CA SER A 393 22.03 8.95 -29.29
C SER A 393 22.74 8.08 -28.25
N SER A 394 22.58 8.37 -26.96
CA SER A 394 23.20 7.59 -25.89
C SER A 394 22.54 6.22 -25.72
N LEU A 395 21.22 6.13 -25.89
CA LEU A 395 20.52 4.86 -25.86
C LEU A 395 20.90 3.98 -27.07
N GLN A 396 20.96 4.56 -28.27
CA GLN A 396 21.41 3.86 -29.48
C GLN A 396 22.84 3.34 -29.35
N LEU A 397 23.74 4.11 -28.71
CA LEU A 397 25.12 3.70 -28.48
C LEU A 397 25.22 2.45 -27.60
N VAL A 398 24.43 2.39 -26.52
CA VAL A 398 24.37 1.22 -25.64
C VAL A 398 23.79 0.02 -26.39
N GLN A 399 22.72 0.24 -27.17
CA GLN A 399 22.08 -0.80 -27.99
C GLN A 399 23.03 -1.39 -29.03
N GLN A 400 23.90 -0.57 -29.64
CA GLN A 400 24.89 -1.02 -30.62
C GLN A 400 25.95 -1.97 -30.02
N HIS A 401 26.23 -1.84 -28.72
CA HIS A 401 27.23 -2.65 -28.01
C HIS A 401 26.58 -3.70 -27.10
N MET A 402 25.28 -3.98 -27.27
CA MET A 402 24.62 -5.11 -26.61
C MET A 402 25.26 -6.43 -27.04
N GLU A 403 25.35 -7.37 -26.10
CA GLU A 403 25.92 -8.70 -26.29
C GLU A 403 27.39 -8.72 -26.75
N THR A 404 28.04 -7.55 -26.86
CA THR A 404 29.47 -7.44 -27.15
C THR A 404 30.27 -7.72 -25.88
N LEU A 405 31.28 -8.57 -26.00
CA LEU A 405 32.15 -8.96 -24.89
C LEU A 405 33.32 -7.97 -24.75
N PHE A 406 33.54 -7.50 -23.53
CA PHE A 406 34.64 -6.62 -23.16
C PHE A 406 35.52 -7.29 -22.12
N ASP A 407 36.83 -7.09 -22.24
CA ASP A 407 37.87 -7.60 -21.36
C ASP A 407 37.87 -6.91 -19.97
N SER A 408 37.44 -5.66 -19.89
CA SER A 408 37.34 -4.90 -18.65
C SER A 408 36.03 -4.11 -18.53
N MET A 409 35.68 -3.79 -17.28
CA MET A 409 34.51 -2.97 -16.96
C MET A 409 34.68 -1.53 -17.47
N GLU A 410 35.90 -0.99 -17.41
CA GLU A 410 36.26 0.33 -17.94
C GLU A 410 36.04 0.40 -19.45
N ASN A 411 36.52 -0.60 -20.20
CA ASN A 411 36.39 -0.63 -21.65
C ASN A 411 34.93 -0.69 -22.08
N LEU A 412 34.12 -1.47 -21.35
CA LEU A 412 32.68 -1.48 -21.52
C LEU A 412 32.07 -0.10 -21.25
N LEU A 413 32.31 0.48 -20.08
CA LEU A 413 31.71 1.76 -19.67
C LEU A 413 32.11 2.93 -20.58
N ILE A 414 33.38 3.00 -20.99
CA ILE A 414 33.89 4.00 -21.94
C ILE A 414 33.19 3.92 -23.29
N LYS A 415 32.80 2.71 -23.72
CA LYS A 415 32.13 2.51 -25.02
C LYS A 415 30.65 2.82 -24.98
N ILE A 416 29.99 2.55 -23.85
CA ILE A 416 28.53 2.69 -23.75
C ILE A 416 28.07 4.00 -23.09
N SER A 417 28.96 4.72 -22.41
CA SER A 417 28.65 5.97 -21.69
C SER A 417 29.64 7.09 -22.06
N PRO A 418 29.23 8.04 -22.91
CA PRO A 418 30.02 9.24 -23.18
C PRO A 418 30.34 10.05 -21.92
N LEU A 419 29.40 10.16 -20.97
CA LEU A 419 29.64 10.89 -19.72
C LEU A 419 30.64 10.16 -18.82
N PHE A 420 30.61 8.83 -18.77
CA PHE A 420 31.64 8.06 -18.09
C PHE A 420 33.00 8.32 -18.75
N LYS A 421 33.07 8.24 -20.08
CA LYS A 421 34.30 8.48 -20.84
C LYS A 421 34.88 9.87 -20.56
N ASP A 422 34.06 10.92 -20.63
CA ASP A 422 34.51 12.30 -20.40
C ASP A 422 35.02 12.49 -18.97
N LYS A 423 34.31 11.93 -17.98
CA LYS A 423 34.76 11.96 -16.57
C LYS A 423 36.02 11.15 -16.33
N PHE A 424 36.13 9.98 -16.96
CA PHE A 424 37.29 9.12 -16.88
C PHE A 424 38.53 9.79 -17.48
N GLN A 425 38.39 10.43 -18.65
CA GLN A 425 39.45 11.22 -19.27
C GLN A 425 39.86 12.39 -18.39
N LYS A 426 38.90 13.15 -17.86
CA LYS A 426 39.19 14.26 -16.94
C LYS A 426 39.94 13.80 -15.68
N MET A 427 39.55 12.65 -15.11
CA MET A 427 40.24 12.08 -13.95
C MET A 427 41.67 11.66 -14.29
N LEU A 428 41.91 11.07 -15.46
CA LEU A 428 43.25 10.76 -15.93
C LEU A 428 44.10 12.03 -16.13
N ASP A 429 43.53 13.07 -16.73
CA ASP A 429 44.21 14.35 -16.95
C ASP A 429 44.53 15.04 -15.62
N ASP A 430 43.59 15.05 -14.67
CA ASP A 430 43.80 15.62 -13.33
C ASP A 430 44.89 14.86 -12.57
N ASN A 431 44.93 13.52 -12.68
CA ASN A 431 45.97 12.70 -12.07
C ASN A 431 47.34 12.91 -12.74
N LEU A 432 47.40 12.99 -14.06
CA LEU A 432 48.63 13.29 -14.79
C LEU A 432 49.16 14.68 -14.42
N ASN A 433 48.29 15.70 -14.37
CA ASN A 433 48.63 17.04 -13.92
C ASN A 433 49.05 17.08 -12.45
N GLY A 434 48.45 16.26 -11.59
CA GLY A 434 48.83 16.10 -10.19
C GLY A 434 50.21 15.47 -10.03
N ILE A 435 50.52 14.44 -10.84
CA ILE A 435 51.84 13.81 -10.89
C ILE A 435 52.88 14.78 -11.45
N HIS A 436 52.56 15.55 -12.49
CA HIS A 436 53.45 16.59 -13.02
C HIS A 436 53.72 17.69 -11.99
N LYS A 437 52.69 18.18 -11.27
CA LYS A 437 52.88 19.13 -10.17
C LYS A 437 53.67 18.56 -9.01
N ALA A 438 53.44 17.29 -8.65
CA ALA A 438 54.20 16.62 -7.60
C ALA A 438 55.65 16.41 -8.02
N ALA A 439 55.91 16.07 -9.28
CA ALA A 439 57.25 15.98 -9.85
C ALA A 439 57.94 17.36 -9.92
N ASP A 440 57.21 18.42 -10.30
CA ASP A 440 57.73 19.80 -10.30
C ASP A 440 58.02 20.31 -8.87
N LEU A 441 57.19 19.94 -7.88
CA LEU A 441 57.40 20.23 -6.45
C LEU A 441 58.61 19.47 -5.90
N LEU A 442 58.79 18.21 -6.27
CA LEU A 442 59.97 17.41 -5.90
C LEU A 442 61.25 17.96 -6.57
N LEU A 443 61.17 18.41 -7.82
CA LEU A 443 62.28 19.06 -8.51
C LEU A 443 62.62 20.45 -7.93
N LEU A 444 61.63 21.19 -7.39
CA LEU A 444 61.85 22.47 -6.68
C LEU A 444 62.44 22.26 -5.29
N GLU A 445 61.99 21.24 -4.54
CA GLU A 445 62.54 20.90 -3.22
C GLU A 445 63.99 20.37 -3.32
N ASP A 446 64.34 19.64 -4.38
CA ASP A 446 65.73 19.21 -4.64
C ASP A 446 66.63 20.37 -5.12
N PHE A 447 66.08 21.45 -5.71
CA PHE A 447 66.85 22.64 -6.10
C PHE A 447 67.14 23.56 -4.90
N ASP A 448 66.21 23.70 -3.94
CA ASP A 448 66.40 24.52 -2.75
C ASP A 448 67.36 23.90 -1.72
N GLN A 449 67.62 22.58 -1.78
CA GLN A 449 68.66 21.91 -0.99
C GLN A 449 70.08 22.04 -1.57
N TRP A 450 70.26 22.67 -2.73
CA TRP A 450 71.57 22.83 -3.39
C TRP A 450 72.08 24.28 -3.44
N ILE A 451 71.31 25.27 -2.96
CA ILE A 451 71.65 26.72 -2.98
C ILE A 451 71.99 27.29 -1.57
N HIS A 452 72.12 26.44 -0.56
CA HIS A 452 72.72 26.80 0.74
C HIS A 452 73.85 25.83 1.09
#